data_AF-A0A9W4I6F9-F1
#
_entry.id   AF-A0A9W4I6F9-F1
#
_cell.length_a   1.000
_cell.length_b   1.000
_cell.length_c   1.000
_cell.angle_alpha   90.00
_cell.angle_beta   90.00
_cell.angle_gamma   90.00
#
_symmetry.space_group_name_H-M   'P 1'
#
loop_
_entity.id
_entity.type
_entity.pdbx_description
1 polymer ?
#
loop_
_entity_poly.entity_id
_entity_poly.type
_entity_poly.pdbx_seq_one_letter_code
_entity_poly.pdbx_strand_id
1 'polypeptide(L)'
;MHLLGPPASAFIMAKDGVNMIHKKFLKTSAQTSLMAMQIWWLGTPDLAKAIKRQHKLDPEIASLVKDCQLLRKNEYRKEWSLLAQNDILKRHVQAMVEDLADFSLNIFALLTWHFNAGLRDPPPRQLLQFFDDPERTLDDVCSGIHLTYMSMVKSESAKSFKTKFIELLGLVEYHVIKGKWVLYI
;
A
#
# COMPACT_ATOMS: atom_id res chain seq x y z
N MET A 1 -13.46 7.90 15.61
CA MET A 1 -12.59 7.90 14.41
C MET A 1 -13.52 8.00 13.21
N HIS A 2 -13.52 9.12 12.47
CA HIS A 2 -14.39 9.30 11.32
C HIS A 2 -13.89 8.43 10.16
N LEU A 3 -14.68 7.43 9.76
CA LEU A 3 -14.43 6.65 8.54
C LEU A 3 -14.73 7.56 7.35
N LEU A 4 -13.69 7.93 6.60
CA LEU A 4 -13.84 8.68 5.35
C LEU A 4 -13.79 7.69 4.20
N GLY A 5 -14.90 7.61 3.46
CA GLY A 5 -14.99 6.85 2.22
C GLY A 5 -14.19 7.51 1.09
N PRO A 6 -14.30 6.99 -0.14
CA PRO A 6 -13.67 7.58 -1.31
C PRO A 6 -14.04 9.06 -1.45
N PRO A 7 -13.13 9.93 -1.92
CA PRO A 7 -13.48 11.34 -2.09
C PRO A 7 -14.61 11.48 -3.11
N ALA A 8 -15.52 12.44 -2.91
CA ALA A 8 -16.71 12.61 -3.77
C ALA A 8 -16.35 12.76 -5.26
N SER A 9 -15.17 13.31 -5.57
CA SER A 9 -14.60 13.45 -6.91
C SER A 9 -14.17 12.13 -7.56
N ALA A 10 -14.10 11.04 -6.81
CA ALA A 10 -13.68 9.73 -7.30
C ALA A 10 -14.82 8.96 -7.97
N PHE A 11 -16.08 9.33 -7.70
CA PHE A 11 -17.25 8.65 -8.22
C PHE A 11 -17.65 9.14 -9.60
N ILE A 12 -18.03 8.20 -10.46
CA ILE A 12 -18.77 8.39 -11.70
C ILE A 12 -20.15 7.80 -11.46
N MET A 13 -21.21 8.53 -11.81
CA MET A 13 -22.56 7.95 -11.79
C MET A 13 -22.67 6.91 -12.91
N ALA A 14 -22.79 5.62 -12.54
CA ALA A 14 -23.23 4.62 -13.49
C ALA A 14 -24.72 4.81 -13.77
N LYS A 15 -25.18 4.40 -14.96
CA LYS A 15 -26.59 4.52 -15.39
C LYS A 15 -27.59 3.83 -14.44
N ASP A 16 -27.11 2.95 -13.56
CA ASP A 16 -27.93 2.09 -12.71
C ASP A 16 -27.93 2.53 -11.22
N GLY A 17 -27.45 3.74 -10.91
CA GLY A 17 -27.45 4.29 -9.54
C GLY A 17 -26.33 3.76 -8.64
N VAL A 18 -25.44 2.90 -9.16
CA VAL A 18 -24.22 2.46 -8.47
C VAL A 18 -23.11 3.48 -8.73
N ASN A 19 -22.55 4.05 -7.68
CA ASN A 19 -21.41 4.94 -7.75
C ASN A 19 -20.15 4.14 -8.14
N MET A 20 -19.73 4.21 -9.41
CA MET A 20 -18.51 3.55 -9.88
C MET A 20 -17.31 4.46 -9.68
N ILE A 21 -16.28 3.99 -8.99
CA ILE A 21 -15.04 4.78 -8.85
C ILE A 21 -14.24 4.68 -10.14
N HIS A 22 -13.78 5.83 -10.66
CA HIS A 22 -12.95 5.84 -11.86
C HIS A 22 -11.65 5.05 -11.61
N LYS A 23 -11.33 4.08 -12.47
CA LYS A 23 -10.15 3.19 -12.33
C LYS A 23 -8.84 3.94 -12.10
N LYS A 24 -8.69 5.12 -12.70
CA LYS A 24 -7.56 6.04 -12.46
C LYS A 24 -7.41 6.41 -10.97
N PHE A 25 -8.50 6.75 -10.26
CA PHE A 25 -8.43 7.07 -8.84
C PHE A 25 -8.11 5.85 -7.98
N LEU A 26 -8.65 4.68 -8.32
CA LEU A 26 -8.28 3.42 -7.68
C LEU A 26 -6.77 3.15 -7.82
N LYS A 27 -6.22 3.30 -9.03
CA LYS A 27 -4.78 3.16 -9.28
C LYS A 27 -3.97 4.15 -8.45
N THR A 28 -4.28 5.44 -8.49
CA THR A 28 -3.56 6.45 -7.72
C THR A 28 -3.61 6.16 -6.22
N SER A 29 -4.74 5.73 -5.68
CA SER A 29 -4.84 5.39 -4.26
C SER A 29 -4.09 4.09 -3.93
N ALA A 30 -4.20 3.05 -4.76
CA ALA A 30 -3.45 1.82 -4.56
C ALA A 30 -1.92 2.03 -4.62
N GLN A 31 -1.45 2.96 -5.45
CA GLN A 31 -0.04 3.35 -5.48
C GLN A 31 0.43 3.84 -4.11
N THR A 32 -0.38 4.64 -3.41
CA THR A 32 -0.02 5.17 -2.10
C THR A 32 0.16 4.07 -1.05
N SER A 33 -0.76 3.12 -0.94
CA SER A 33 -0.62 2.03 0.03
C SER A 33 0.49 1.05 -0.33
N LEU A 34 0.65 0.71 -1.61
CA LEU A 34 1.78 -0.10 -2.05
C LEU A 34 3.13 0.59 -1.82
N MET A 35 3.20 1.91 -2.02
CA MET A 35 4.40 2.68 -1.73
C MET A 35 4.75 2.66 -0.25
N ALA A 36 3.79 2.82 0.65
CA ALA A 36 4.02 2.66 2.08
C ALA A 36 4.51 1.26 2.44
N MET A 37 3.91 0.22 1.84
CA MET A 37 4.33 -1.16 2.04
C MET A 37 5.76 -1.40 1.56
N GLN A 38 6.14 -0.86 0.40
CA GLN A 38 7.51 -0.93 -0.13
C GLN A 38 8.52 -0.21 0.77
N ILE A 39 8.18 1.01 1.23
CA ILE A 39 9.03 1.76 2.17
C ILE A 39 9.26 0.96 3.45
N TRP A 40 8.21 0.33 3.98
CA TRP A 40 8.32 -0.52 5.17
C TRP A 40 9.23 -1.73 4.92
N TRP A 41 9.03 -2.45 3.81
CA TRP A 41 9.83 -3.61 3.42
C TRP A 41 11.31 -3.28 3.25
N LEU A 42 11.62 -2.23 2.47
CA LEU A 42 12.98 -1.77 2.24
C LEU A 42 13.63 -1.25 3.53
N GLY A 43 12.82 -0.71 4.44
CA GLY A 43 13.24 -0.28 5.78
C GLY A 43 13.52 -1.43 6.76
N THR A 44 13.14 -2.67 6.44
CA THR A 44 13.37 -3.82 7.33
C THR A 44 14.87 -4.17 7.37
N PRO A 45 15.52 -4.18 8.56
CA PRO A 45 16.96 -4.41 8.68
C PRO A 45 17.43 -5.77 8.13
N ASP A 46 16.57 -6.79 8.23
CA ASP A 46 16.90 -8.14 7.78
C ASP A 46 16.96 -8.24 6.26
N LEU A 47 16.24 -7.37 5.54
CA LEU A 47 16.39 -7.25 4.10
C LEU A 47 17.79 -6.75 3.73
N ALA A 48 18.29 -5.69 4.36
CA ALA A 48 19.65 -5.21 4.07
C ALA A 48 20.74 -6.23 4.45
N LYS A 49 20.52 -7.03 5.50
CA LYS A 49 21.43 -8.14 5.83
C LYS A 49 21.38 -9.24 4.77
N ALA A 50 20.20 -9.60 4.28
CA ALA A 50 20.02 -10.60 3.22
C ALA A 50 20.67 -10.13 1.92
N ILE A 51 20.46 -8.87 1.54
CA ILE A 51 21.03 -8.31 0.31
C ILE A 51 22.56 -8.25 0.37
N LYS A 52 23.14 -7.78 1.49
CA LYS A 52 24.60 -7.76 1.70
C LYS A 52 25.27 -9.14 1.54
N ARG A 53 24.53 -10.22 1.78
CA ARG A 53 25.05 -11.59 1.72
C ARG A 53 24.98 -12.20 0.33
N GLN A 54 24.15 -11.67 -0.56
CA GLN A 54 23.83 -12.35 -1.82
C GLN A 54 24.41 -11.62 -3.04
N HIS A 55 24.37 -10.29 -3.15
CA HIS A 55 24.83 -9.56 -4.36
C HIS A 55 25.31 -8.12 -4.04
N LYS A 56 26.10 -7.53 -4.95
CA LYS A 56 26.37 -6.07 -4.92
C LYS A 56 25.16 -5.35 -5.52
N LEU A 57 24.35 -4.74 -4.66
CA LEU A 57 23.24 -3.87 -5.07
C LEU A 57 23.68 -2.81 -6.07
N ASP A 58 22.77 -2.47 -6.98
CA ASP A 58 22.81 -1.20 -7.67
C ASP A 58 22.93 -0.04 -6.65
N PRO A 59 23.83 0.94 -6.87
CA PRO A 59 24.05 2.03 -5.91
C PRO A 59 22.81 2.87 -5.62
N GLU A 60 21.92 3.07 -6.59
CA GLU A 60 20.70 3.86 -6.41
C GLU A 60 19.70 3.10 -5.53
N ILE A 61 19.58 1.78 -5.74
CA ILE A 61 18.73 0.90 -4.92
C ILE A 61 19.30 0.81 -3.49
N ALA A 62 20.62 0.73 -3.34
CA ALA A 62 21.28 0.77 -2.04
C ALA A 62 21.00 2.09 -1.28
N SER A 63 21.01 3.22 -2.00
CA SER A 63 20.63 4.51 -1.42
C SER A 63 19.18 4.51 -0.97
N LEU A 64 18.25 4.05 -1.82
CA LEU A 64 16.83 3.95 -1.49
C LEU A 64 16.58 3.10 -0.23
N VAL A 65 17.22 1.93 -0.13
CA VAL A 65 17.14 1.07 1.07
C VAL A 65 17.61 1.80 2.31
N LYS A 66 18.75 2.51 2.23
CA LYS A 66 19.29 3.28 3.35
C LYS A 66 18.32 4.39 3.80
N ASP A 67 17.71 5.09 2.85
CA ASP A 67 16.75 6.15 3.13
C ASP A 67 15.48 5.59 3.79
N CYS A 68 14.95 4.45 3.31
CA CYS A 68 13.82 3.75 3.95
C CYS A 68 14.14 3.31 5.39
N GLN A 69 15.36 2.80 5.63
CA GLN A 69 15.81 2.42 6.97
C GLN A 69 15.94 3.60 7.92
N LEU A 70 16.50 4.71 7.43
CA LEU A 70 16.60 5.95 8.21
C LEU A 70 15.21 6.46 8.59
N LEU A 71 14.28 6.43 7.64
CA LEU A 71 12.89 6.82 7.88
C LEU A 71 12.24 5.97 8.98
N ARG A 72 12.39 4.64 8.90
CA ARG A 72 11.83 3.71 9.90
C ARG A 72 12.46 3.91 11.28
N LYS A 73 13.79 4.08 11.35
CA LYS A 73 14.51 4.39 12.60
C LYS A 73 14.00 5.67 13.26
N ASN A 74 13.54 6.63 12.46
CA ASN A 74 12.96 7.89 12.92
C ASN A 74 11.43 7.83 13.12
N GLU A 75 10.85 6.63 13.23
CA GLU A 75 9.41 6.40 13.45
C GLU A 75 8.50 7.14 12.46
N TYR A 76 8.97 7.24 11.21
CA TYR A 76 8.26 7.90 10.11
C TYR A 76 7.94 9.39 10.37
N ARG A 77 8.74 10.09 11.20
CA ARG A 77 8.47 11.49 11.62
C ARG A 77 8.85 12.55 10.59
N LYS A 78 9.82 12.30 9.69
CA LYS A 78 10.36 13.29 8.72
C LYS A 78 10.79 12.63 7.40
N GLU A 79 11.01 13.41 6.35
CA GLU A 79 11.72 13.04 5.10
C GLU A 79 11.06 11.98 4.19
N TRP A 80 9.94 11.42 4.58
CA TRP A 80 9.22 10.42 3.79
C TRP A 80 8.59 10.98 2.50
N SER A 81 8.33 12.29 2.43
CA SER A 81 7.88 12.95 1.20
C SER A 81 8.96 12.92 0.10
N LEU A 82 10.25 12.90 0.47
CA LEU A 82 11.35 12.75 -0.48
C LEU A 82 11.39 11.32 -1.02
N LEU A 83 11.22 10.32 -0.15
CA LEU A 83 11.11 8.92 -0.55
C LEU A 83 9.94 8.68 -1.49
N ALA A 84 8.79 9.29 -1.23
CA ALA A 84 7.63 9.18 -2.10
C ALA A 84 7.84 9.83 -3.48
N GLN A 85 8.81 10.74 -3.61
CA GLN A 85 9.19 11.34 -4.88
C GLN A 85 10.26 10.53 -5.64
N ASN A 86 10.87 9.52 -5.02
CA ASN A 86 11.93 8.71 -5.61
C ASN A 86 11.43 7.95 -6.87
N ASP A 87 12.13 8.14 -7.99
CA ASP A 87 11.71 7.61 -9.29
C ASP A 87 11.83 6.09 -9.41
N ILE A 88 12.77 5.46 -8.70
CA ILE A 88 12.89 4.00 -8.66
C ILE A 88 11.67 3.43 -7.94
N LEU A 89 11.37 3.96 -6.75
CA LEU A 89 10.22 3.54 -5.96
C LEU A 89 8.90 3.75 -6.72
N LYS A 90 8.71 4.91 -7.34
CA LYS A 90 7.52 5.21 -8.15
C LYS A 90 7.35 4.26 -9.31
N ARG A 91 8.40 4.04 -10.12
CA ARG A 91 8.34 3.12 -11.28
C ARG A 91 8.04 1.70 -10.82
N HIS A 92 8.67 1.27 -9.72
CA HIS A 92 8.44 -0.05 -9.16
C HIS A 92 6.99 -0.24 -8.69
N VAL A 93 6.47 0.68 -7.88
CA VAL A 93 5.09 0.66 -7.40
C VAL A 93 4.09 0.77 -8.56
N GLN A 94 4.39 1.57 -9.58
CA GLN A 94 3.56 1.66 -10.79
C GLN A 94 3.48 0.30 -11.51
N ALA A 95 4.60 -0.44 -11.63
CA ALA A 95 4.60 -1.78 -12.21
C ALA A 95 3.77 -2.77 -11.37
N MET A 96 3.84 -2.70 -10.05
CA MET A 96 2.98 -3.51 -9.16
C MET A 96 1.50 -3.21 -9.42
N VAL A 97 1.12 -1.93 -9.48
CA VAL A 97 -0.28 -1.51 -9.69
C VAL A 97 -0.86 -1.97 -11.03
N GLU A 98 -0.06 -1.95 -12.10
CA GLU A 98 -0.51 -2.44 -13.42
C GLU A 98 -0.70 -3.96 -13.45
N ASP A 99 -0.07 -4.69 -12.54
CA ASP A 99 -0.09 -6.14 -12.44
C ASP A 99 -1.09 -6.67 -11.40
N LEU A 100 -1.69 -5.79 -10.59
CA LEU A 100 -2.74 -6.16 -9.64
C LEU A 100 -4.08 -6.47 -10.34
N ALA A 101 -4.72 -7.55 -9.91
CA ALA A 101 -6.13 -7.80 -10.23
C ALA A 101 -7.05 -6.73 -9.62
N ASP A 102 -8.22 -6.50 -10.22
CA ASP A 102 -9.15 -5.45 -9.79
C ASP A 102 -9.58 -5.58 -8.31
N PHE A 103 -9.72 -6.81 -7.79
CA PHE A 103 -9.99 -7.04 -6.36
C PHE A 103 -8.86 -6.46 -5.48
N SER A 104 -7.62 -6.85 -5.74
CA SER A 104 -6.46 -6.37 -5.00
C SER A 104 -6.29 -4.86 -5.12
N LEU A 105 -6.52 -4.32 -6.32
CA LEU A 105 -6.48 -2.89 -6.58
C LEU A 105 -7.48 -2.13 -5.69
N ASN A 106 -8.71 -2.63 -5.57
CA ASN A 106 -9.74 -2.04 -4.71
C ASN A 106 -9.31 -2.06 -3.24
N ILE A 107 -8.77 -3.18 -2.76
CA ILE A 107 -8.33 -3.30 -1.36
C ILE A 107 -7.21 -2.31 -1.04
N PHE A 108 -6.20 -2.19 -1.90
CA PHE A 108 -5.12 -1.23 -1.71
C PHE A 108 -5.60 0.23 -1.80
N ALA A 109 -6.55 0.55 -2.68
CA ALA A 109 -7.16 1.87 -2.74
C ALA A 109 -7.94 2.20 -1.46
N LEU A 110 -8.75 1.25 -0.97
CA LEU A 110 -9.52 1.39 0.27
C LEU A 110 -8.62 1.57 1.49
N LEU A 111 -7.49 0.86 1.55
CA LEU A 111 -6.52 1.01 2.62
C LEU A 111 -5.96 2.44 2.68
N THR A 112 -5.68 3.04 1.51
CA THR A 112 -5.24 4.44 1.43
C THR A 112 -6.31 5.42 1.90
N TRP A 113 -7.57 5.23 1.49
CA TRP A 113 -8.67 6.11 1.93
C TRP A 113 -8.99 5.94 3.41
N HIS A 114 -8.88 4.73 3.97
CA HIS A 114 -9.08 4.48 5.40
C HIS A 114 -8.13 5.33 6.26
N PHE A 115 -6.87 5.46 5.84
CA PHE A 115 -5.89 6.32 6.50
C PHE A 115 -5.93 7.78 6.02
N ASN A 116 -6.98 8.18 5.31
CA ASN A 116 -7.25 9.54 4.85
C ASN A 116 -6.12 10.14 3.98
N ALA A 117 -5.42 9.32 3.20
CA ALA A 117 -4.65 9.86 2.09
C ALA A 117 -5.61 10.23 0.96
N GLY A 118 -5.90 11.52 0.83
CA GLY A 118 -6.51 12.04 -0.40
C GLY A 118 -5.60 11.81 -1.61
N LEU A 119 -6.01 12.30 -2.78
CA LEU A 119 -5.23 12.21 -4.02
C LEU A 119 -3.98 13.13 -4.05
N ARG A 120 -3.66 13.80 -2.94
CA ARG A 120 -2.55 14.75 -2.83
C ARG A 120 -1.59 14.25 -1.77
N ASP A 121 -0.48 13.67 -2.23
CA ASP A 121 0.83 13.49 -1.57
C ASP A 121 0.87 13.00 -0.10
N PRO A 122 2.01 12.41 0.28
CA PRO A 122 2.38 11.02 0.07
C PRO A 122 1.65 10.06 1.09
N PRO A 123 1.97 8.74 1.20
CA PRO A 123 1.31 7.85 2.18
C PRO A 123 1.26 8.35 3.65
N PRO A 124 0.10 8.31 4.33
CA PRO A 124 -0.03 8.81 5.70
C PRO A 124 0.91 8.08 6.66
N ARG A 125 1.43 8.78 7.67
CA ARG A 125 2.25 8.17 8.73
C ARG A 125 1.56 6.95 9.36
N GLN A 126 0.24 7.03 9.56
CA GLN A 126 -0.57 5.96 10.12
C GLN A 126 -0.59 4.72 9.22
N LEU A 127 -0.53 4.88 7.90
CA LEU A 127 -0.45 3.76 6.95
C LEU A 127 0.92 3.07 7.01
N LEU A 128 2.01 3.84 7.17
CA LEU A 128 3.35 3.28 7.41
C LEU A 128 3.41 2.54 8.76
N GLN A 129 2.79 3.10 9.80
CA GLN A 129 2.70 2.48 11.13
C GLN A 129 1.84 1.21 11.12
N PHE A 130 0.77 1.18 10.32
CA PHE A 130 -0.03 -0.03 10.12
C PHE A 130 0.81 -1.19 9.58
N PHE A 131 1.68 -0.95 8.60
CA PHE A 131 2.57 -1.99 8.10
C PHE A 131 3.67 -2.37 9.10
N ASP A 132 4.08 -1.44 9.97
CA ASP A 132 5.08 -1.69 11.00
C ASP A 132 4.60 -2.65 12.09
N ASP A 133 3.34 -2.52 12.50
CA ASP A 133 2.70 -3.37 13.51
C ASP A 133 1.22 -3.58 13.16
N PRO A 134 0.92 -4.49 12.20
CA PRO A 134 -0.44 -4.71 11.75
C PRO A 134 -1.32 -5.29 12.85
N GLU A 135 -0.76 -6.12 13.75
CA GLU A 135 -1.53 -6.83 14.78
C GLU A 135 -2.31 -5.88 15.70
N ARG A 136 -1.76 -4.69 15.98
CA ARG A 136 -2.44 -3.68 16.82
C ARG A 136 -3.71 -3.12 16.23
N THR A 137 -3.81 -3.04 14.90
CA THR A 137 -4.87 -2.27 14.23
C THR A 137 -5.57 -3.02 13.10
N LEU A 138 -5.16 -4.26 12.81
CA LEU A 138 -5.67 -5.07 11.70
C LEU A 138 -7.19 -5.21 11.73
N ASP A 139 -7.77 -5.48 12.90
CA ASP A 139 -9.20 -5.75 13.03
C ASP A 139 -10.03 -4.48 12.79
N ASP A 140 -9.57 -3.34 13.30
CA ASP A 140 -10.20 -2.03 13.09
C ASP A 140 -10.09 -1.57 11.64
N VAL A 141 -8.89 -1.70 11.06
CA VAL A 141 -8.62 -1.36 9.66
C VAL A 141 -9.47 -2.23 8.75
N CYS A 142 -9.46 -3.55 8.97
CA CYS A 142 -10.21 -4.53 8.20
C CYS A 142 -11.72 -4.26 8.26
N SER A 143 -12.25 -3.94 9.45
CA SER A 143 -13.66 -3.59 9.61
C SER A 143 -14.02 -2.30 8.87
N GLY A 144 -13.17 -1.28 8.96
CA GLY A 144 -13.37 0.01 8.27
C GLY A 144 -13.33 -0.11 6.74
N ILE A 145 -12.37 -0.85 6.20
CA ILE A 145 -12.30 -1.08 4.74
C ILE A 145 -13.42 -2.00 4.26
N HIS A 146 -13.85 -2.99 5.05
CA HIS A 146 -14.92 -3.92 4.69
C HIS A 146 -16.27 -3.19 4.53
N LEU A 147 -16.60 -2.29 5.47
CA LEU A 147 -17.81 -1.45 5.37
C LEU A 147 -17.85 -0.64 4.08
N THR A 148 -16.70 -0.07 3.69
CA THR A 148 -16.58 0.71 2.45
C THR A 148 -16.60 -0.19 1.21
N TYR A 149 -16.01 -1.39 1.29
CA TYR A 149 -16.02 -2.35 0.20
C TYR A 149 -17.44 -2.87 -0.11
N MET A 150 -18.23 -3.14 0.93
CA MET A 150 -19.61 -3.61 0.79
C MET A 150 -20.51 -2.61 0.06
N SER A 151 -20.24 -1.31 0.18
CA SER A 151 -21.00 -0.27 -0.53
C SER A 151 -20.60 -0.12 -2.00
N MET A 152 -19.46 -0.69 -2.41
CA MET A 152 -18.89 -0.49 -3.75
C MET A 152 -18.98 -1.71 -4.68
N VAL A 153 -18.87 -2.93 -4.15
CA VAL A 153 -18.63 -4.12 -5.00
C VAL A 153 -19.65 -5.23 -4.76
N LYS A 154 -19.64 -5.84 -3.57
CA LYS A 154 -20.44 -7.04 -3.29
C LYS A 154 -20.65 -7.23 -1.80
N SER A 155 -21.82 -7.76 -1.44
CA SER A 155 -22.06 -8.26 -0.08
C SER A 155 -21.21 -9.51 0.17
N GLU A 156 -20.28 -9.42 1.12
CA GLU A 156 -19.54 -10.55 1.66
C GLU A 156 -19.41 -10.41 3.18
N SER A 157 -19.18 -11.53 3.89
CA SER A 157 -19.02 -11.50 5.33
C SER A 157 -17.67 -10.88 5.74
N ALA A 158 -17.64 -10.19 6.88
CA ALA A 158 -16.42 -9.60 7.43
C ALA A 158 -15.31 -10.64 7.63
N LYS A 159 -15.67 -11.86 8.05
CA LYS A 159 -14.73 -12.98 8.19
C LYS A 159 -14.10 -13.37 6.86
N SER A 160 -14.91 -13.53 5.81
CA SER A 160 -14.39 -13.90 4.48
C SER A 160 -13.50 -12.80 3.91
N PHE A 161 -13.90 -11.54 4.11
CA PHE A 161 -13.12 -10.39 3.67
C PHE A 161 -11.77 -10.32 4.40
N LYS A 162 -11.75 -10.48 5.73
CA LYS A 162 -10.52 -10.48 6.55
C LYS A 162 -9.53 -11.55 6.09
N THR A 163 -10.00 -12.77 5.84
CA THR A 163 -9.15 -13.85 5.33
C THR A 163 -8.49 -13.44 4.01
N LYS A 164 -9.27 -12.94 3.04
CA LYS A 164 -8.72 -12.49 1.75
C LYS A 164 -7.77 -11.30 1.89
N PHE A 165 -8.03 -10.39 2.83
CA PHE A 165 -7.17 -9.25 3.08
C PHE A 165 -5.80 -9.70 3.60
N ILE A 166 -5.77 -10.61 4.58
CA ILE A 166 -4.53 -11.19 5.12
C ILE A 166 -3.77 -11.97 4.03
N GLU A 167 -4.48 -12.81 3.27
CA GLU A 167 -3.90 -13.56 2.15
C GLU A 167 -3.28 -12.62 1.11
N LEU A 168 -3.94 -11.51 0.79
CA LEU A 168 -3.41 -10.51 -0.13
C LEU A 168 -2.12 -9.87 0.39
N LEU A 169 -2.07 -9.47 1.66
CA LEU A 169 -0.86 -8.90 2.26
C LEU A 169 0.31 -9.91 2.20
N GLY A 170 0.05 -11.18 2.52
CA GLY A 170 1.05 -12.25 2.44
C GLY A 170 1.51 -12.55 1.01
N LEU A 171 0.62 -12.50 0.02
CA LEU A 171 0.97 -12.66 -1.39
C LEU A 171 1.85 -11.52 -1.90
N VAL A 172 1.54 -10.28 -1.53
CA VAL A 172 2.38 -9.13 -1.92
C VAL A 172 3.75 -9.22 -1.26
N GLU A 173 3.81 -9.54 0.03
CA GLU A 173 5.06 -9.84 0.73
C GLU A 173 5.88 -10.90 -0.02
N TYR A 174 5.28 -12.04 -0.35
CA TYR A 174 5.95 -13.10 -1.09
C TYR A 174 6.53 -12.59 -2.42
N HIS A 175 5.77 -11.81 -3.19
CA HIS A 175 6.22 -11.29 -4.48
C HIS A 175 7.33 -10.24 -4.36
N VAL A 176 7.35 -9.46 -3.28
CA VAL A 176 8.39 -8.45 -2.98
C VAL A 176 9.69 -9.10 -2.49
N ILE A 177 9.59 -10.24 -1.81
CA ILE A 177 10.76 -10.94 -1.27
C ILE A 177 11.36 -11.94 -2.27
N LYS A 178 10.52 -12.71 -2.96
CA LYS A 178 10.95 -13.87 -3.75
C LYS A 178 10.36 -13.94 -5.16
N GLY A 179 9.49 -13.02 -5.52
CA GLY A 179 8.73 -13.11 -6.77
C GLY A 179 9.06 -12.03 -7.78
N LYS A 180 8.05 -11.71 -8.60
CA LYS A 180 8.15 -10.77 -9.72
C LYS A 180 8.30 -9.29 -9.33
N TRP A 181 8.16 -8.96 -8.05
CA TRP A 181 8.30 -7.59 -7.53
C TRP A 181 9.53 -7.42 -6.64
N VAL A 182 10.54 -8.27 -6.81
CA VAL A 182 11.81 -8.06 -6.11
C VAL A 182 12.54 -6.87 -6.73
N LEU A 183 12.92 -5.90 -5.89
CA LEU A 183 13.62 -4.69 -6.31
C LEU A 183 15.15 -4.84 -6.32
N TYR A 184 15.71 -5.91 -5.75
CA TYR A 184 17.13 -6.01 -5.38
C TYR A 184 17.87 -7.23 -5.96
N ILE A 185 17.40 -7.73 -7.11
CA ILE A 185 18.07 -8.78 -7.90
C ILE A 185 18.76 -8.14 -9.10
#